data_AF-A0AAV0UFV2-F1
#
_entry.id   AF-A0AAV0UFV2-F1
#
_cell.length_a   1.000
_cell.length_b   1.000
_cell.length_c   1.000
_cell.angle_alpha   90.00
_cell.angle_beta   90.00
_cell.angle_gamma   90.00
#
_symmetry.space_group_name_H-M   'P 1'
#
loop_
_entity.id
_entity.type
_entity.pdbx_description
1 polymer ?
#
loop_
_entity_poly.entity_id
_entity_poly.type
_entity_poly.pdbx_seq_one_letter_code
_entity_poly.pdbx_strand_id
1 'polypeptide(L)'
;MKVVALDAGGATLKASVVASGVSPTVSILANHVASLSAHPSVMYMGRKLQELERQRAKLRYLRPVQRGYCVNWNVESELWTYVMSDELLKVKDPTEYSLVVTAPLLAPDSRE
;
A
#
# COMPACT_ATOMS: atom_id res chain seq x y z
N MET A 1 -1.53 -7.68 -22.61
CA MET A 1 -0.78 -7.69 -21.33
C MET A 1 -1.48 -6.74 -20.38
N LYS A 2 -1.70 -7.14 -19.13
CA LYS A 2 -2.22 -6.27 -18.06
C LYS A 2 -1.06 -5.97 -17.12
N VAL A 3 -0.94 -4.71 -16.70
CA VAL A 3 0.12 -4.27 -15.81
C VAL A 3 -0.49 -3.59 -14.60
N VAL A 4 -0.04 -3.94 -13.41
CA VAL A 4 -0.24 -3.12 -12.21
C VAL A 4 0.90 -2.13 -12.17
N ALA A 5 0.58 -0.84 -12.31
CA ALA A 5 1.53 0.25 -12.07
C ALA A 5 1.36 0.71 -10.62
N LEU A 6 2.44 0.67 -9.83
CA LEU A 6 2.46 1.04 -8.42
C LEU A 6 3.54 2.10 -8.16
N ASP A 7 3.11 3.29 -7.75
CA ASP A 7 4.00 4.30 -7.17
C ASP A 7 4.03 4.09 -5.64
N ALA A 8 5.12 3.48 -5.14
CA ALA A 8 5.28 3.07 -3.75
C ALA A 8 5.93 4.18 -2.89
N GLY A 9 5.21 5.28 -2.72
CA GLY A 9 5.67 6.43 -1.94
C GLY A 9 5.61 6.20 -0.43
N GLY A 10 6.43 6.94 0.34
CA GLY A 10 6.48 6.81 1.80
C GLY A 10 5.23 7.33 2.53
N ALA A 11 4.42 8.18 1.90
CA ALA A 11 3.18 8.68 2.47
C ALA A 11 1.94 7.99 1.87
N THR A 12 1.98 7.69 0.58
CA THR A 12 0.85 7.08 -0.15
C THR A 12 1.35 6.07 -1.16
N LEU A 13 0.55 5.02 -1.35
CA LEU A 13 0.62 4.10 -2.47
C LEU A 13 -0.39 4.57 -3.52
N LYS A 14 0.05 4.79 -4.75
CA LYS A 14 -0.84 5.09 -5.88
C LYS A 14 -0.74 3.97 -6.88
N ALA A 15 -1.88 3.40 -7.25
CA ALA A 15 -1.88 2.21 -8.08
C ALA A 15 -2.94 2.27 -9.17
N SER A 16 -2.67 1.60 -10.29
CA SER A 16 -3.58 1.49 -11.42
C SER A 16 -3.39 0.16 -12.15
N VAL A 17 -4.49 -0.37 -12.70
CA VAL A 17 -4.43 -1.43 -13.71
C VAL A 17 -4.36 -0.77 -15.09
N VAL A 18 -3.26 -0.99 -15.79
CA VAL A 18 -3.01 -0.50 -17.15
C VAL A 18 -3.22 -1.66 -18.13
N ALA A 19 -4.11 -1.45 -19.09
CA ALA A 19 -4.39 -2.39 -20.17
C ALA A 19 -4.69 -1.62 -21.47
N SER A 20 -4.37 -2.24 -22.61
CA SER A 20 -4.63 -1.63 -23.92
C SER A 20 -6.13 -1.36 -24.13
N GLY A 21 -6.47 -0.17 -24.62
CA GLY A 21 -7.86 0.23 -24.88
C GLY A 21 -8.69 0.56 -23.63
N VAL A 22 -8.09 0.56 -22.44
CA VAL A 22 -8.76 0.91 -21.17
C VAL A 22 -8.15 2.19 -20.62
N SER A 23 -8.99 3.18 -20.31
CA SER A 23 -8.53 4.38 -19.61
C SER A 23 -8.15 4.02 -18.17
N PRO A 24 -6.91 4.28 -17.72
CA PRO A 24 -6.48 3.90 -16.39
C PRO A 24 -7.19 4.73 -15.32
N THR A 25 -7.64 4.07 -14.25
CA THR A 25 -8.10 4.72 -13.01
C THR A 25 -7.02 4.60 -11.94
N VAL A 26 -6.91 5.61 -11.07
CA VAL A 26 -5.94 5.60 -9.97
C VAL A 26 -6.63 5.38 -8.63
N SER A 27 -6.12 4.41 -7.89
CA SER A 27 -6.48 4.16 -6.49
C SER A 27 -5.35 4.69 -5.60
N ILE A 28 -5.71 5.44 -4.55
CA ILE A 28 -4.75 6.05 -3.62
C ILE A 28 -5.01 5.50 -2.22
N LEU A 29 -3.97 4.92 -1.62
CA LEU A 29 -3.98 4.39 -0.27
C LEU A 29 -2.91 5.09 0.57
N ALA A 30 -3.17 5.35 1.84
CA ALA A 30 -2.14 5.84 2.75
C ALA A 30 -1.12 4.72 3.03
N ASN A 31 0.18 5.01 2.94
CA ASN A 31 1.24 4.02 3.18
C ASN A 31 1.54 3.88 4.68
N HIS A 32 0.50 3.53 5.44
CA HIS A 32 0.59 3.24 6.86
C HIS A 32 -0.60 2.39 7.31
N VAL A 33 -0.37 1.68 8.40
CA VAL A 33 -1.43 1.01 9.17
C VAL A 33 -1.47 1.63 10.56
N ALA A 34 -2.55 1.40 11.30
CA ALA A 34 -2.57 1.74 12.71
C ALA A 34 -3.41 0.75 13.52
N SER A 35 -3.10 0.61 14.80
CA SER A 35 -3.94 -0.12 15.76
C SER A 35 -4.57 0.85 16.77
N LEU A 36 -5.69 0.44 17.35
CA LEU A 36 -6.23 1.14 18.51
C LEU A 36 -5.33 0.88 19.72
N SER A 37 -5.06 1.91 20.53
CA SER A 37 -4.26 1.74 21.74
C SER A 37 -4.84 0.71 22.72
N ALA A 38 -6.16 0.52 22.71
CA ALA A 38 -6.85 -0.49 23.51
C ALA A 38 -6.79 -1.91 22.89
N HIS A 39 -6.57 -2.03 21.58
CA HIS A 39 -6.55 -3.29 20.84
C HIS A 39 -5.31 -3.34 19.91
N PRO A 40 -4.09 -3.43 20.48
CA PRO A 40 -2.86 -3.26 19.71
C PRO A 40 -2.58 -4.38 18.71
N SER A 41 -3.25 -5.54 18.83
CA SER A 41 -3.11 -6.68 17.92
C SER A 41 -3.90 -6.55 16.62
N VAL A 42 -4.83 -5.60 16.53
CA VAL A 42 -5.68 -5.40 15.35
C VAL A 42 -5.15 -4.22 14.55
N MET A 43 -4.74 -4.49 13.31
CA MET A 43 -4.29 -3.45 12.38
C MET A 43 -5.44 -3.00 11.48
N TYR A 44 -5.58 -1.69 11.34
CA TYR A 44 -6.52 -1.02 10.46
C TYR A 44 -5.76 -0.34 9.33
N MET A 45 -6.34 -0.36 8.14
CA MET A 45 -5.86 0.33 6.93
C MET A 45 -7.06 0.75 6.07
N GLY A 46 -6.80 1.49 4.99
CA GLY A 46 -7.84 1.89 4.04
C GLY A 46 -8.98 2.70 4.67
N ARG A 47 -10.22 2.45 4.25
CA ARG A 47 -11.39 3.21 4.70
C ARG A 47 -11.62 3.10 6.22
N LYS A 48 -11.46 1.91 6.79
CA LYS A 48 -11.65 1.68 8.23
C LYS A 48 -10.70 2.54 9.06
N LEU A 49 -9.44 2.65 8.63
CA LEU A 49 -8.48 3.52 9.31
C LEU A 49 -8.86 5.00 9.16
N GLN A 50 -9.25 5.44 7.96
CA GLN A 50 -9.68 6.83 7.72
C GLN A 50 -10.86 7.23 8.62
N GLU A 51 -11.80 6.31 8.86
CA GLU A 51 -12.93 6.54 9.78
C GLU A 51 -12.45 6.76 11.22
N LEU A 52 -11.53 5.92 11.70
CA LEU A 52 -10.93 6.07 13.04
C LEU A 52 -10.12 7.36 13.17
N GLU A 53 -9.40 7.76 12.13
CA GLU A 53 -8.65 9.02 12.05
C GLU A 53 -9.60 10.22 12.17
N ARG A 54 -10.71 10.22 11.42
CA ARG A 54 -11.74 11.27 11.49
C ARG A 54 -12.39 11.38 12.87
N GLN A 55 -12.56 10.26 13.56
CA GLN A 55 -13.07 10.20 14.92
C GLN A 55 -12.03 10.57 15.99
N ARG A 56 -10.78 10.89 15.58
CA ARG A 56 -9.66 11.19 16.49
C ARG A 56 -9.43 10.07 17.50
N ALA A 57 -9.62 8.82 17.07
CA ALA A 57 -9.38 7.66 17.92
C ALA A 57 -7.91 7.62 18.38
N LYS A 58 -7.65 6.98 19.52
CA LYS A 58 -6.30 6.85 20.08
C LYS A 58 -5.50 5.78 19.34
N LEU A 59 -4.94 6.16 18.19
CA LEU A 59 -4.24 5.27 17.25
C LEU A 59 -2.73 5.18 17.51
N ARG A 60 -2.15 4.01 17.23
CA ARG A 60 -0.69 3.78 17.15
C ARG A 60 -0.33 3.46 15.71
N TYR A 61 0.38 4.37 15.05
CA TYR A 61 0.73 4.23 13.65
C TYR A 61 1.97 3.36 13.46
N LEU A 62 1.95 2.59 12.37
CA LEU A 62 3.09 1.85 11.87
C LEU A 62 3.27 2.18 10.39
N ARG A 63 4.47 2.64 10.04
CA ARG A 63 4.84 3.02 8.67
C ARG A 63 5.92 2.06 8.17
N PRO A 64 5.72 1.43 7.00
CA PRO A 64 6.74 0.57 6.42
C PRO A 64 7.93 1.35 5.88
N VAL A 65 7.72 2.60 5.46
CA VAL A 65 8.78 3.47 4.95
C VAL A 65 9.23 4.45 6.02
N GLN A 66 10.55 4.47 6.27
CA GLN A 66 11.21 5.44 7.14
C GLN A 66 12.50 5.91 6.48
N ARG A 67 12.87 7.19 6.68
CA ARG A 67 14.11 7.77 6.13
C ARG A 67 14.27 7.61 4.61
N GLY A 68 13.17 7.45 3.89
CA GLY A 68 13.13 7.33 2.43
C GLY A 68 13.26 5.90 1.87
N TYR A 69 13.26 4.86 2.69
CA TYR A 69 13.29 3.46 2.23
C TYR A 69 12.39 2.55 3.08
N CYS A 70 12.04 1.38 2.54
CA CYS A 70 11.24 0.37 3.25
C CYS A 70 12.08 -0.28 4.36
N VAL A 71 11.63 -0.14 5.61
CA VAL A 71 12.23 -0.74 6.81
C VAL A 71 11.40 -1.90 7.37
N ASN A 72 10.15 -2.05 6.94
CA ASN A 72 9.26 -3.13 7.40
C ASN A 72 8.45 -3.71 6.23
N TRP A 73 9.03 -4.75 5.62
CA TRP A 73 8.42 -5.45 4.49
C TRP A 73 7.16 -6.24 4.84
N ASN A 74 6.95 -6.63 6.10
CA ASN A 74 5.72 -7.31 6.50
C ASN A 74 4.51 -6.38 6.33
N VAL A 75 4.64 -5.13 6.80
CA VAL A 75 3.59 -4.11 6.67
C VAL A 75 3.42 -3.66 5.22
N GLU A 76 4.54 -3.45 4.49
CA GLU A 76 4.49 -3.09 3.06
C GLU A 76 3.74 -4.17 2.25
N SER A 77 4.02 -5.44 2.51
CA SER A 77 3.38 -6.57 1.82
C SER A 77 1.89 -6.68 2.13
N GLU A 78 1.47 -6.43 3.38
CA GLU A 78 0.05 -6.37 3.74
C GLU A 78 -0.68 -5.22 3.03
N LEU A 79 -0.06 -4.03 2.99
CA LEU A 79 -0.62 -2.88 2.27
C LEU A 79 -0.72 -3.17 0.76
N TRP A 80 0.29 -3.80 0.16
CA TRP A 80 0.23 -4.19 -1.26
C TRP A 80 -0.84 -5.25 -1.54
N THR A 81 -1.00 -6.22 -0.64
CA THR A 81 -2.09 -7.20 -0.71
C THR A 81 -3.45 -6.50 -0.68
N TYR A 82 -3.61 -5.49 0.18
CA TYR A 82 -4.83 -4.68 0.22
C TYR A 82 -5.01 -3.83 -1.05
N VAL A 83 -3.94 -3.25 -1.61
CA VAL A 83 -3.99 -2.53 -2.90
C VAL A 83 -4.49 -3.43 -4.02
N MET A 84 -4.02 -4.67 -4.09
CA MET A 84 -4.43 -5.63 -5.12
C MET A 84 -5.83 -6.21 -4.90
N SER A 85 -6.42 -6.02 -3.73
CA SER A 85 -7.73 -6.57 -3.38
C SER A 85 -8.87 -6.08 -4.28
N ASP A 86 -10.02 -6.75 -4.17
CA ASP A 86 -11.26 -6.34 -4.84
C ASP A 86 -11.79 -4.97 -4.41
N GLU A 87 -11.35 -4.47 -3.24
CA GLU A 87 -11.74 -3.16 -2.76
C GLU A 87 -11.06 -2.01 -3.53
N LEU A 88 -9.81 -2.19 -3.96
CA LEU A 88 -9.01 -1.11 -4.56
C LEU A 88 -8.75 -1.28 -6.06
N LEU A 89 -8.20 -2.42 -6.50
CA LEU A 89 -7.82 -2.63 -7.91
C LEU A 89 -8.57 -3.76 -8.60
N LYS A 90 -9.29 -4.62 -7.87
CA LYS A 90 -10.05 -5.74 -8.47
C LYS A 90 -9.16 -6.72 -9.24
N VAL A 91 -7.94 -6.93 -8.74
CA VAL A 91 -7.05 -7.96 -9.27
C VAL A 91 -7.52 -9.31 -8.71
N LYS A 92 -8.15 -10.13 -9.56
CA LYS A 92 -8.67 -11.45 -9.17
C LYS A 92 -7.57 -12.52 -9.12
N ASP A 93 -6.75 -12.58 -10.15
CA ASP A 93 -5.61 -13.50 -10.26
C ASP A 93 -4.34 -12.68 -10.51
N PRO A 94 -3.46 -12.53 -9.51
CA PRO A 94 -2.21 -11.78 -9.66
C PRO A 94 -1.28 -12.34 -10.76
N THR A 95 -1.39 -13.62 -11.12
CA THR A 95 -0.53 -14.25 -12.13
C THR A 95 -0.81 -13.75 -13.56
N GLU A 96 -1.98 -13.15 -13.80
CA GLU A 96 -2.33 -12.54 -15.08
C GLU A 96 -1.69 -11.15 -15.32
N TYR A 97 -1.04 -10.58 -14.29
CA TYR A 97 -0.54 -9.22 -14.30
C TYR A 97 0.97 -9.20 -14.18
N SER A 98 1.61 -8.27 -14.87
CA SER A 98 2.98 -7.85 -14.54
C SER A 98 2.93 -6.66 -13.58
N LEU A 99 3.96 -6.52 -12.75
CA LEU A 99 4.10 -5.40 -11.84
C LEU A 99 5.18 -4.45 -12.34
N VAL A 100 4.86 -3.16 -12.40
CA VAL A 100 5.83 -2.07 -12.53
C VAL A 100 5.73 -1.24 -11.26
N VAL A 101 6.84 -1.11 -10.53
CA VAL A 101 6.88 -0.42 -9.23
C VAL A 101 8.00 0.61 -9.19
N THR A 102 7.73 1.77 -8.59
CA THR A 102 8.77 2.78 -8.32
C THR A 102 9.59 2.39 -7.09
N ALA A 103 10.89 2.68 -7.11
CA ALA A 103 11.79 2.46 -5.99
C ALA A 103 12.64 3.71 -5.70
N PRO A 104 13.02 3.96 -4.44
CA PRO A 104 13.95 5.04 -4.12
C PRO A 104 15.31 4.83 -4.80
N LEU A 105 15.90 5.91 -5.34
CA LEU A 105 17.21 5.86 -6.03
C LEU A 105 18.34 5.35 -5.13
N LEU A 106 18.28 5.66 -3.84
CA LEU A 106 19.28 5.31 -2.82
C LEU A 106 18.75 4.25 -1.85
N ALA A 107 17.85 3.37 -2.32
CA ALA A 107 17.43 2.23 -1.51
C ALA A 107 18.65 1.36 -1.14
N PRO A 108 18.76 0.88 0.11
CA PRO A 108 19.86 0.01 0.51
C PRO A 108 19.88 -1.26 -0.34
N ASP A 109 21.07 -1.69 -0.77
CA ASP A 109 21.23 -2.99 -1.42
C ASP A 109 21.19 -4.10 -0.37
N SER A 110 20.61 -5.26 -0.71
CA SER A 110 20.48 -6.40 0.20
C SER A 110 21.77 -7.25 0.29
N ARG A 111 22.90 -6.71 -0.17
CA ARG A 111 24.17 -7.43 -0.36
C ARG A 111 25.25 -7.08 0.67
N GLU A 112 24.87 -6.58 1.84
CA GLU A 112 25.76 -6.39 2.99
C GLU A 112 25.52 -7.44 4.08
#